data_AF-A0A3D4QWI5-F1
#
_entry.id   AF-A0A3D4QWI5-F1
#
_cell.length_a   1.000
_cell.length_b   1.000
_cell.length_c   1.000
_cell.angle_alpha   90.00
_cell.angle_beta   90.00
_cell.angle_gamma   90.00
#
_symmetry.space_group_name_H-M   'P 1'
#
loop_
_entity.id
_entity.type
_entity.pdbx_description
1 polymer ?
#
loop_
_entity_poly.entity_id
_entity_poly.type
_entity_poly.pdbx_seq_one_letter_code
_entity_poly.pdbx_strand_id
1 'polypeptide(L)' 'DIHIYKWNDWAQKTIPVPMVIGHEFVGIIDTVGSNVRDFKPGDLVSGEGHVVCGLCR' A
#
# COMPACT_ATOMS: atom_id res chain seq x y z
N ASP A 1 6.88 11.56 -0.82
CA ASP A 1 8.08 11.26 -0.02
C ASP A 1 9.26 12.13 -0.49
N ILE A 2 9.80 12.98 0.39
CA ILE A 2 10.89 13.91 0.05
C ILE A 2 12.23 13.21 -0.18
N HIS A 3 12.47 12.06 0.43
CA HIS A 3 13.72 11.31 0.27
C HIS A 3 13.80 10.66 -1.10
N ILE A 4 12.68 10.09 -1.57
CA ILE A 4 12.56 9.54 -2.93
C ILE A 4 12.69 10.68 -3.95
N TYR A 5 11.98 11.81 -3.77
CA TYR A 5 12.07 12.96 -4.69
C TYR A 5 13.48 13.53 -4.82
N LYS A 6 14.21 13.66 -3.70
CA LYS A 6 15.61 14.12 -3.69
C LYS A 6 16.61 13.04 -4.13
N TRP A 7 16.16 11.78 -4.22
CA TRP A 7 17.00 10.61 -4.48
C TRP A 7 18.28 10.58 -3.63
N ASN A 8 18.14 10.85 -2.32
CA ASN A 8 19.28 10.95 -1.42
C ASN A 8 19.90 9.59 -1.07
N ASP A 9 21.01 9.58 -0.34
CA ASP A 9 21.75 8.35 0.03
C ASP A 9 20.88 7.30 0.75
N TRP A 10 19.93 7.75 1.57
CA TRP A 10 18.98 6.86 2.21
C TRP A 10 18.08 6.18 1.17
N ALA A 11 17.47 6.94 0.26
CA ALA A 11 16.61 6.40 -0.78
C ALA A 11 17.37 5.43 -1.70
N GLN A 12 18.60 5.78 -2.10
CA GLN A 12 19.47 4.93 -2.93
C GLN A 12 19.82 3.60 -2.24
N LYS A 13 20.01 3.61 -0.92
CA LYS A 13 20.33 2.41 -0.14
C LYS A 13 19.09 1.55 0.17
N THR A 14 17.93 2.18 0.33
CA THR A 14 16.74 1.52 0.88
C THR A 14 15.72 1.10 -0.18
N ILE A 15 15.62 1.81 -1.30
CA ILE A 15 14.59 1.55 -2.32
C ILE A 15 15.16 0.67 -3.44
N PRO A 16 14.74 -0.62 -3.54
CA PRO A 16 15.09 -1.44 -4.70
C PRO A 16 14.39 -0.93 -5.95
N VAL A 17 15.09 -0.98 -7.09
CA VAL A 17 14.58 -0.55 -8.40
C VAL A 17 14.55 -1.76 -9.35
N PRO A 18 13.39 -2.07 -9.99
CA PRO A 18 12.14 -1.31 -9.98
C PRO A 18 11.24 -1.59 -8.76
N MET A 19 10.53 -0.55 -8.30
CA MET A 19 9.49 -0.63 -7.28
C MET A 19 8.32 0.27 -7.66
N VAL A 20 7.09 -0.22 -7.48
CA VAL A 20 5.88 0.62 -7.55
C VAL A 20 5.81 1.46 -6.27
N ILE A 21 5.82 2.79 -6.41
CA ILE A 21 5.85 3.74 -5.29
C ILE A 21 4.46 4.33 -5.00
N GLY A 22 4.32 4.90 -3.80
CA GLY A 22 3.09 5.54 -3.30
C GLY A 22 2.41 4.72 -2.21
N HIS A 23 2.11 5.35 -1.07
CA HIS A 23 1.46 4.70 0.08
C HIS A 23 0.29 5.50 0.65
N GLU A 24 -0.05 6.63 0.03
CA GLU A 24 -1.18 7.47 0.41
C GLU A 24 -2.13 7.56 -0.78
N PHE A 25 -3.27 6.88 -0.71
CA PHE A 25 -4.24 6.85 -1.80
C PHE A 25 -5.64 6.44 -1.33
N VAL A 26 -6.63 6.79 -2.15
CA VAL A 26 -8.03 6.34 -2.06
C VAL A 26 -8.45 5.76 -3.40
N GLY A 27 -9.35 4.79 -3.40
CA GLY A 27 -9.85 4.17 -4.62
C GLY A 27 -11.18 3.46 -4.43
N ILE A 28 -11.75 3.00 -5.55
CA ILE A 28 -12.93 2.16 -5.58
C ILE A 28 -12.48 0.70 -5.74
N ILE A 29 -13.05 -0.21 -4.95
CA ILE A 29 -12.76 -1.64 -5.08
C ILE A 29 -13.32 -2.15 -6.41
N ASP A 30 -12.45 -2.68 -7.28
CA ASP A 30 -12.84 -3.31 -8.54
C ASP A 30 -13.31 -4.77 -8.33
N THR A 31 -12.51 -5.56 -7.62
CA THR A 31 -12.79 -6.98 -7.32
C THR A 31 -12.31 -7.35 -5.91
N VAL A 32 -12.87 -8.42 -5.34
CA VAL A 32 -12.46 -8.99 -4.04
C VAL A 32 -12.21 -10.49 -4.14
N GLY A 33 -11.32 -11.02 -3.30
CA GLY A 33 -11.07 -12.45 -3.19
C GLY A 33 -12.20 -13.19 -2.46
N SER A 34 -12.29 -14.51 -2.64
CA SER A 34 -13.42 -15.34 -2.15
C SER A 34 -13.58 -15.38 -0.63
N ASN A 35 -12.55 -15.05 0.14
CA ASN A 35 -12.56 -15.09 1.61
C ASN A 35 -12.77 -13.70 2.25
N VAL A 36 -12.91 -12.64 1.45
CA VAL A 36 -13.20 -11.28 1.94
C VAL A 36 -14.67 -11.23 2.37
N ARG A 37 -14.93 -10.77 3.60
CA ARG A 37 -16.30 -10.65 4.15
C ARG A 37 -16.72 -9.22 4.44
N ASP A 38 -15.75 -8.34 4.65
CA ASP A 38 -15.97 -6.98 5.18
C ASP A 38 -16.10 -5.92 4.07
N PHE A 39 -15.76 -6.27 2.82
CA PHE A 39 -15.72 -5.35 1.68
C PHE A 39 -16.32 -5.97 0.42
N LYS A 40 -16.78 -5.12 -0.50
CA LYS A 40 -17.33 -5.52 -1.80
C LYS A 40 -16.90 -4.58 -2.93
N PRO A 41 -16.95 -5.04 -4.21
CA PRO A 41 -16.76 -4.16 -5.35
C PRO A 41 -17.67 -2.93 -5.29
N GLY A 42 -17.12 -1.76 -5.63
CA GLY A 42 -17.80 -0.47 -5.57
C GLY A 42 -17.59 0.33 -4.28
N ASP A 43 -17.06 -0.26 -3.21
CA ASP A 43 -16.78 0.48 -1.98
C ASP A 43 -15.63 1.49 -2.20
N LEU A 44 -15.77 2.71 -1.64
CA LEU A 44 -14.71 3.72 -1.57
C LEU A 44 -13.84 3.47 -0.34
N VAL A 45 -12.55 3.22 -0.55
CA VAL A 45 -11.61 2.84 0.52
C VAL A 45 -10.29 3.60 0.43
N SER A 46 -9.67 3.85 1.58
CA SER A 46 -8.26 4.24 1.68
C SER A 46 -7.39 2.99 1.78
N GLY A 47 -6.20 3.00 1.17
CA GLY A 47 -5.23 1.92 1.32
C GLY A 47 -4.40 2.07 2.62
N GLU A 48 -4.32 1.00 3.42
CA GLU A 48 -3.42 0.90 4.57
C GLU A 48 -2.18 0.08 4.20
N GLY A 49 -0.98 0.60 4.49
CA GLY A 49 0.29 -0.05 4.18
C GLY A 49 0.78 -0.99 5.29
N HIS A 50 0.34 -0.79 6.53
CA HIS A 50 0.70 -1.61 7.68
C HIS A 50 -0.20 -2.84 7.78
N VAL A 51 0.12 -3.86 6.97
CA VAL A 51 -0.61 -5.13 6.97
C VAL A 51 -0.17 -5.99 8.15
N VAL A 52 -1.07 -6.21 9.09
CA VAL A 52 -0.86 -7.10 10.24
C VAL A 52 -1.55 -8.45 10.01
N CYS A 53 -1.02 -9.54 10.59
CA CYS A 53 -1.64 -10.85 10.44
C CYS A 53 -2.91 -11.04 11.28
N GLY A 54 -3.18 -10.13 12.23
CA GLY A 54 -4.32 -10.21 13.15
C GLY A 54 -4.24 -11.34 14.18
N LEU A 55 -3.15 -12.12 14.19
CA LEU A 55 -2.98 -13.32 15.03
C LEU A 55 -1.86 -13.19 16.09
N CYS A 56 -0.78 -12.46 15.81
CA CYS A 56 0.33 -12.27 16.76
C CYS A 56 0.22 -10.95 17.55
N ARG A 57 0.88 -10.90 18.71
CA ARG A 57 1.08 -9.70 19.54
C ARG A 57 2.57 -9.47 19.76
#